data_AF-A0A4U6D5A5-F1
#
_entry.id   AF-A0A4U6D5A5-F1
#
_cell.length_a   1.000
_cell.length_b   1.000
_cell.length_c   1.000
_cell.angle_alpha   90.00
_cell.angle_beta   90.00
_cell.angle_gamma   90.00
#
_symmetry.space_group_name_H-M   'P 1'
#
loop_
_entity.id
_entity.type
_entity.pdbx_description
1 polymer ?
#
loop_
_entity_poly.entity_id
_entity_poly.type
_entity_poly.pdbx_seq_one_letter_code
_entity_poly.pdbx_strand_id
1 'polypeptide(L)'
;MFEFLYELLCGQNPDPIFASDIYPFVGLFTLVFAFVFTLVFYIILGRSRPIWDKTVHWVITMVILLIIAFGFAYNHAQTVTEEEENSFFYTFAMVNTLYAFIYYILFSILLKRFSIFAKRTPF
;
A
#
# COMPACT_ATOMS: atom_id res chain seq x y z
N MET A 1 14.81 -3.78 7.59
CA MET A 1 14.32 -2.50 7.00
C MET A 1 12.86 -2.27 7.33
N PHE A 2 11.93 -3.13 6.91
CA PHE A 2 10.51 -2.96 7.23
C PHE A 2 10.21 -3.00 8.73
N GLU A 3 10.92 -3.82 9.50
CA GLU A 3 10.89 -3.83 10.96
C GLU A 3 11.02 -2.42 11.55
N PHE A 4 12.12 -1.72 11.26
CA PHE A 4 12.32 -0.33 11.69
C PHE A 4 11.16 0.60 11.30
N LEU A 5 10.64 0.46 10.07
CA LEU A 5 9.51 1.29 9.62
C LEU A 5 8.26 1.02 10.46
N TYR A 6 7.90 -0.25 10.68
CA TYR A 6 6.71 -0.57 11.45
C TYR A 6 6.89 -0.23 12.93
N GLU A 7 8.01 -0.57 13.55
CA GLU A 7 8.25 -0.28 14.97
C GLU A 7 8.27 1.23 15.27
N LEU A 8 8.70 2.06 14.33
CA LEU A 8 8.70 3.52 14.48
C LEU A 8 7.28 4.08 14.72
N LEU A 9 6.25 3.49 14.11
CA LEU A 9 4.88 3.99 14.19
C LEU A 9 3.96 3.10 15.05
N CYS A 10 4.17 1.79 15.05
CA CYS A 10 3.40 0.82 15.85
C CYS A 10 3.94 0.68 17.28
N GLY A 11 5.21 1.02 17.51
CA GLY A 11 5.95 0.58 18.70
C GLY A 11 6.46 -0.86 18.56
N GLN A 12 7.31 -1.26 19.50
CA GLN A 12 7.83 -2.63 19.55
C GLN A 12 6.75 -3.61 19.99
N ASN A 13 6.64 -4.73 19.29
CA ASN A 13 5.77 -5.83 19.69
C ASN A 13 6.59 -6.87 20.48
N PRO A 14 6.12 -7.38 21.62
CA PRO A 14 6.80 -8.45 22.37
C PRO A 14 6.95 -9.75 21.57
N ASP A 15 6.10 -10.00 20.57
CA ASP A 15 6.17 -11.21 19.75
C ASP A 15 7.22 -11.04 18.62
N PRO A 16 8.32 -11.83 18.63
CA PRO A 16 9.38 -11.73 17.64
C PRO A 16 8.92 -12.09 16.22
N ILE A 17 7.79 -12.81 16.05
CA ILE A 17 7.29 -13.21 14.73
C ILE A 17 6.95 -12.00 13.86
N PHE A 18 6.58 -10.88 14.50
CA PHE A 18 6.32 -9.62 13.81
C PHE A 18 7.57 -9.10 13.11
N ALA A 19 8.70 -9.06 13.81
CA ALA A 19 9.96 -8.59 13.27
C ALA A 19 10.52 -9.55 12.20
N SER A 20 10.43 -10.86 12.44
CA SER A 20 11.06 -11.85 11.57
C SER A 20 10.29 -12.19 10.30
N ASP A 21 8.96 -12.13 10.32
CA ASP A 21 8.12 -12.66 9.23
C ASP A 21 7.08 -11.63 8.74
N ILE A 22 6.20 -11.17 9.65
CA ILE A 22 5.05 -10.34 9.29
C ILE A 22 5.49 -9.00 8.68
N TYR A 23 6.37 -8.24 9.35
CA TYR A 23 6.81 -6.93 8.88
C TYR A 23 7.54 -6.99 7.53
N PRO A 24 8.55 -7.86 7.32
CA PRO A 24 9.19 -8.00 6.02
C PRO A 24 8.21 -8.37 4.91
N PHE A 25 7.34 -9.35 5.14
CA PHE A 25 6.44 -9.86 4.12
C PHE A 25 5.34 -8.86 3.75
N VAL A 26 4.63 -8.32 4.75
CA VAL A 26 3.55 -7.34 4.53
C VAL A 26 4.10 -6.03 3.96
N GLY A 27 5.25 -5.59 4.45
CA GLY A 27 5.94 -4.40 3.91
C GLY A 27 6.30 -4.55 2.44
N LEU A 28 6.89 -5.70 2.07
CA LEU A 28 7.26 -5.98 0.68
C LEU A 28 6.03 -6.11 -0.22
N PHE A 29 5.01 -6.85 0.23
CA PHE A 29 3.73 -6.99 -0.49
C PHE A 29 3.13 -5.62 -0.79
N THR A 30 3.05 -4.75 0.22
CA THR A 30 2.46 -3.42 0.09
C THR A 30 3.26 -2.53 -0.86
N LEU A 31 4.59 -2.57 -0.80
CA LEU A 31 5.46 -1.84 -1.73
C LEU A 31 5.22 -2.30 -3.18
N VAL A 32 5.21 -3.62 -3.42
CA VAL A 32 5.02 -4.20 -4.76
C VAL A 32 3.63 -3.88 -5.30
N PHE A 33 2.59 -4.04 -4.49
CA PHE A 33 1.22 -3.76 -4.90
C PHE A 33 1.00 -2.27 -5.18
N ALA A 34 1.57 -1.37 -4.37
CA ALA A 34 1.52 0.07 -4.67
C ALA A 34 2.18 0.40 -6.02
N PHE A 35 3.31 -0.24 -6.33
CA PHE A 35 3.95 -0.11 -7.64
C PHE A 35 3.09 -0.67 -8.78
N VAL A 36 2.51 -1.86 -8.63
CA VAL A 36 1.64 -2.47 -9.64
C VAL A 36 0.40 -1.61 -9.89
N PHE A 37 -0.27 -1.13 -8.84
CA PHE A 37 -1.46 -0.29 -8.98
C PHE A 37 -1.18 1.03 -9.70
N THR A 38 -0.07 1.69 -9.36
CA THR A 38 0.36 2.91 -10.06
C THR A 38 0.77 2.62 -11.51
N LEU A 39 1.46 1.50 -11.77
CA LEU A 39 1.81 1.06 -13.13
C LEU A 39 0.54 0.83 -13.97
N VAL A 40 -0.44 0.09 -13.44
CA VAL A 40 -1.73 -0.14 -14.08
C VAL A 40 -2.41 1.19 -14.39
N PHE A 41 -2.45 2.13 -13.44
CA PHE A 41 -3.10 3.41 -13.65
C PHE A 41 -2.40 4.26 -14.75
N TYR A 42 -1.08 4.47 -14.66
CA TYR A 42 -0.39 5.39 -15.58
C TYR A 42 -0.05 4.80 -16.94
N ILE A 43 0.33 3.52 -16.98
CA ILE A 43 0.84 2.88 -18.20
C ILE A 43 -0.29 2.15 -18.93
N ILE A 44 -1.11 1.37 -18.21
CA ILE A 44 -2.18 0.60 -18.87
C ILE A 44 -3.39 1.50 -19.13
N LEU A 45 -3.99 2.04 -18.07
CA LEU A 45 -5.21 2.86 -18.19
C LEU A 45 -4.92 4.22 -18.84
N GLY A 46 -3.91 4.93 -18.35
CA GLY A 46 -3.51 6.27 -18.80
C GLY A 46 -2.94 6.33 -20.23
N ARG A 47 -2.66 5.18 -20.88
CA ARG A 47 -2.37 5.12 -22.33
C ARG A 47 -3.54 4.58 -23.16
N SER A 48 -4.48 3.87 -22.55
CA SER A 48 -5.56 3.20 -23.28
C SER A 48 -6.61 4.16 -23.83
N ARG A 49 -7.10 5.09 -22.99
CA ARG A 49 -8.21 6.00 -23.33
C ARG A 49 -8.10 7.31 -22.55
N PRO A 50 -8.58 8.43 -23.12
CA PRO A 50 -8.54 9.72 -22.45
C PRO A 50 -9.46 9.83 -21.23
N ILE A 51 -10.40 8.90 -21.02
CA ILE A 51 -11.34 8.92 -19.88
C ILE A 51 -10.62 8.76 -18.52
N TRP A 52 -9.45 8.13 -18.52
CA TRP A 52 -8.66 7.81 -17.32
C TRP A 52 -7.80 8.97 -16.81
N ASP A 53 -7.91 10.15 -17.42
CA ASP A 53 -7.15 11.35 -17.05
C ASP A 53 -7.74 12.09 -15.82
N LYS A 54 -8.91 11.68 -15.33
CA LYS A 54 -9.58 12.34 -14.21
C LYS A 54 -9.02 11.92 -12.86
N THR A 55 -8.86 12.90 -11.96
CA THR A 55 -8.40 12.70 -10.58
C THR A 55 -9.26 11.71 -9.81
N VAL A 56 -10.55 11.62 -10.12
CA VAL A 56 -11.47 10.66 -9.49
C VAL A 56 -11.03 9.21 -9.72
N HIS A 57 -10.58 8.83 -10.92
CA HIS A 57 -10.13 7.45 -11.18
C HIS A 57 -8.82 7.14 -10.45
N TRP A 58 -7.94 8.14 -10.34
CA TRP A 58 -6.72 8.03 -9.55
C TRP A 58 -7.03 7.83 -8.06
N VAL A 59 -7.97 8.62 -7.50
CA VAL A 59 -8.42 8.46 -6.11
C VAL A 59 -9.08 7.09 -5.91
N ILE A 60 -9.92 6.63 -6.83
CA ILE A 60 -10.55 5.30 -6.73
C ILE A 60 -9.51 4.19 -6.69
N THR A 61 -8.52 4.22 -7.59
CA THR A 61 -7.45 3.20 -7.60
C THR A 61 -6.60 3.24 -6.33
N MET A 62 -6.33 4.43 -5.79
CA MET A 62 -5.70 4.58 -4.48
C MET A 62 -6.54 3.94 -3.37
N VAL A 63 -7.83 4.29 -3.28
CA VAL A 63 -8.74 3.77 -2.23
C VAL A 63 -8.82 2.25 -2.27
N ILE A 64 -8.88 1.65 -3.45
CA ILE A 64 -8.86 0.18 -3.60
C ILE A 64 -7.56 -0.41 -3.03
N LEU A 65 -6.40 0.19 -3.36
CA LEU A 65 -5.12 -0.24 -2.79
C LEU A 65 -5.09 -0.11 -1.26
N LEU A 66 -5.62 0.97 -0.71
CA LEU A 66 -5.66 1.20 0.75
C LEU A 66 -6.49 0.14 1.48
N ILE A 67 -7.65 -0.23 0.93
CA ILE A 67 -8.52 -1.30 1.47
C ILE A 67 -7.78 -2.64 1.42
N ILE A 68 -7.13 -2.96 0.29
CA ILE A 68 -6.36 -4.20 0.14
C ILE A 68 -5.19 -4.23 1.13
N ALA A 69 -4.43 -3.15 1.25
CA ALA A 69 -3.29 -3.06 2.16
C ALA A 69 -3.71 -3.21 3.64
N PHE A 70 -4.83 -2.59 4.03
CA PHE A 70 -5.39 -2.74 5.38
C PHE A 70 -5.81 -4.20 5.63
N GLY A 71 -6.67 -4.73 4.76
CA GLY A 71 -7.22 -6.07 4.90
C GLY A 71 -6.12 -7.13 4.91
N PHE A 72 -5.16 -7.02 3.99
CA PHE A 72 -4.05 -7.96 3.92
C PHE A 72 -3.19 -7.96 5.19
N ALA A 73 -2.80 -6.77 5.69
CA ALA A 73 -1.99 -6.67 6.90
C ALA A 73 -2.70 -7.26 8.13
N TYR A 74 -3.99 -6.92 8.32
CA TYR A 74 -4.79 -7.45 9.41
C TYR A 74 -4.93 -8.98 9.34
N ASN A 75 -5.40 -9.50 8.19
CA ASN A 75 -5.66 -10.93 8.03
C ASN A 75 -4.37 -11.75 8.09
N HIS A 76 -3.27 -11.24 7.53
CA HIS A 76 -2.00 -11.94 7.56
C HIS A 76 -1.43 -12.02 8.99
N ALA A 77 -1.47 -10.91 9.74
CA ALA A 77 -1.06 -10.94 11.14
C ALA A 77 -1.89 -11.95 11.95
N GLN A 78 -3.22 -11.89 11.83
CA GLN A 78 -4.15 -12.81 12.50
C GLN A 78 -3.89 -14.28 12.15
N THR A 79 -3.62 -14.58 10.87
CA THR A 79 -3.38 -15.95 10.40
C THR A 79 -2.04 -16.49 10.89
N VAL A 80 -1.00 -15.66 10.95
CA VAL A 80 0.36 -16.09 11.33
C VAL A 80 0.51 -16.25 12.84
N THR A 81 -0.12 -15.38 13.63
CA THR A 81 -0.06 -15.47 15.10
C THR A 81 -1.09 -16.44 15.68
N GLU A 82 -2.06 -16.90 14.87
CA GLU A 82 -3.20 -17.73 15.31
C GLU A 82 -4.03 -17.08 16.44
N GLU A 83 -3.98 -15.74 16.57
CA GLU A 83 -4.73 -14.98 17.57
C GLU A 83 -6.05 -14.47 16.98
N GLU A 84 -7.15 -14.53 17.75
CA GLU A 84 -8.47 -14.14 17.25
C GLU A 84 -8.61 -12.63 17.02
N GLU A 85 -8.33 -11.80 18.03
CA GLU A 85 -8.41 -10.35 17.92
C GLU A 85 -7.37 -9.68 18.82
N ASN A 86 -6.59 -8.77 18.24
CA ASN A 86 -5.60 -7.99 18.97
C ASN A 86 -5.64 -6.53 18.50
N SER A 87 -5.71 -5.59 19.45
CA SER A 87 -5.69 -4.15 19.16
C SER A 87 -4.44 -3.71 18.37
N PHE A 88 -3.35 -4.47 18.53
CA PHE A 88 -2.13 -4.26 17.77
C PHE A 88 -2.33 -4.50 16.27
N PHE A 89 -3.17 -5.47 15.86
CA PHE A 89 -3.40 -5.79 14.44
C PHE A 89 -4.08 -4.64 13.71
N TYR A 90 -5.02 -3.96 14.37
CA TYR A 90 -5.65 -2.74 13.83
C TYR A 90 -4.63 -1.62 13.66
N THR A 91 -3.78 -1.40 14.66
CA THR A 91 -2.74 -0.36 14.61
C THR A 91 -1.74 -0.65 13.49
N PHE A 92 -1.28 -1.90 13.40
CA PHE A 92 -0.40 -2.39 12.35
C PHE A 92 -1.02 -2.23 10.95
N ALA A 93 -2.28 -2.63 10.78
CA ALA A 93 -2.99 -2.49 9.51
C ALA A 93 -3.16 -1.02 9.11
N MET A 94 -3.49 -0.12 10.04
CA MET A 94 -3.56 1.32 9.78
C MET A 94 -2.21 1.90 9.34
N VAL A 95 -1.13 1.50 10.02
CA VAL A 95 0.23 1.92 9.66
C VAL A 95 0.60 1.38 8.27
N ASN A 96 0.27 0.12 7.95
CA ASN A 96 0.51 -0.42 6.62
C ASN A 96 -0.29 0.34 5.54
N THR A 97 -1.53 0.70 5.81
CA THR A 97 -2.34 1.54 4.92
C THR A 97 -1.72 2.91 4.70
N LEU A 98 -1.14 3.52 5.73
CA LEU A 98 -0.39 4.77 5.59
C LEU A 98 0.84 4.59 4.67
N TYR A 99 1.56 3.47 4.80
CA TYR A 99 2.66 3.16 3.88
C TYR A 99 2.19 2.94 2.45
N ALA A 100 1.10 2.22 2.24
CA ALA A 100 0.49 2.06 0.92
C ALA A 100 0.14 3.41 0.28
N PHE A 101 -0.43 4.33 1.06
CA PHE A 101 -0.73 5.69 0.63
C PHE A 101 0.54 6.42 0.20
N ILE A 102 1.57 6.47 1.05
CA ILE A 102 2.84 7.14 0.76
C ILE A 102 3.48 6.56 -0.51
N TYR A 103 3.58 5.24 -0.62
CA TYR A 103 4.15 4.58 -1.79
C TYR A 103 3.37 4.91 -3.06
N TYR A 104 2.04 4.91 -3.01
CA TYR A 104 1.20 5.25 -4.15
C TYR A 104 1.42 6.69 -4.63
N ILE A 105 1.57 7.65 -3.72
CA ILE A 105 1.92 9.04 -4.07
C ILE A 105 3.31 9.10 -4.72
N LEU A 106 4.31 8.47 -4.10
CA LEU A 106 5.69 8.50 -4.61
C LEU A 106 5.81 7.87 -6.00
N PHE A 107 5.23 6.69 -6.20
CA PHE A 107 5.22 6.04 -7.51
C PHE A 107 4.40 6.82 -8.53
N SER A 108 3.32 7.50 -8.12
CA SER A 108 2.57 8.39 -9.00
C SER A 108 3.44 9.51 -9.57
N ILE A 109 4.24 10.17 -8.73
CA ILE A 109 5.17 11.22 -9.16
C ILE A 109 6.22 10.67 -10.14
N LEU A 110 6.71 9.45 -9.90
CA LEU A 110 7.73 8.82 -10.75
C LEU A 110 7.19 8.32 -12.09
N LEU A 111 5.95 7.79 -12.11
CA LEU A 111 5.37 7.11 -13.27
C LEU A 111 4.52 8.01 -14.17
N LYS A 112 3.98 9.13 -13.67
CA LYS A 112 3.15 10.04 -14.46
C LYS A 112 3.77 10.49 -15.78
N ARG A 113 5.11 10.64 -15.81
CA ARG A 113 5.88 11.06 -16.99
C ARG A 113 5.79 10.08 -18.15
N PHE A 114 5.44 8.82 -17.89
CA PHE A 114 5.29 7.77 -18.90
C PHE A 114 3.85 7.64 -19.41
N SER A 115 2.90 8.35 -18.82
CA SER A 115 1.51 8.36 -19.27
C SER A 115 1.29 9.33 -20.42
N ILE A 116 0.39 8.98 -21.35
CA ILE A 116 0.04 9.82 -22.51
C ILE A 116 -1.13 10.75 -22.13
N PHE A 117 -2.20 10.19 -21.55
CA PHE A 117 -3.42 10.94 -21.20
C PHE A 117 -3.42 11.41 -19.74
N ALA A 118 -2.94 10.58 -18.79
CA ALA A 118 -2.98 10.89 -17.35
C ALA A 118 -1.73 11.62 -16.82
N LYS A 119 -0.99 12.32 -17.69
CA LYS A 119 0.27 12.99 -17.32
C LYS A 119 0.07 14.15 -16.32
N ARG A 120 -1.13 14.73 -16.27
CA ARG A 120 -1.51 15.88 -15.44
C ARG A 120 -2.29 15.49 -14.18
N THR A 121 -2.44 14.20 -13.93
CA THR A 121 -3.23 13.64 -12.83
C THR A 121 -2.31 12.84 -11.93
N PRO A 122 -2.36 12.98 -10.59
CA PRO A 122 -3.01 14.00 -9.75
C PRO A 122 -2.18 15.28 -9.57
N PHE A 123 -0.89 15.26 -9.94
CA PHE A 123 0.07 16.37 -9.90
C PHE A 123 0.90 16.37 -11.18
#